data_AF-A0AA88L722-F1
#
_entry.id   AF-A0AA88L722-F1
#
_cell.length_a   1.000
_cell.length_b   1.000
_cell.length_c   1.000
_cell.angle_alpha   90.00
_cell.angle_beta   90.00
_cell.angle_gamma   90.00
#
_symmetry.space_group_name_H-M   'P 1'
#
loop_
_entity.id
_entity.type
_entity.pdbx_description
1 polymer ?
#
loop_
_entity_poly.entity_id
_entity_poly.type
_entity_poly.pdbx_seq_one_letter_code
_entity_poly.pdbx_strand_id
1 'polypeptide(L)'
;MGPWDVIHKVFSAEEHKKMSIHDKSNMFFQDYSLGPLFVQDVYLQVVPHAAKGDEKKTLELISKSSDSLCDGDLVDRIIRSTNAWSLLPVQERISSFKRYIQSVVRHLFLCIMRFYQPSVAVPFSDPKIRELLISLQKQNMSETFCKSDLMEGHFVGQIGFPQWLGKNSTTNKNDRLLQHLQMHMRLRISGSKRAVNLDYIQYIRDAVTRPLIKEGTDGVEKSVEAMTSYDLIREDLGDILSLTTWPGRKDPMSQVEAKVRKLSVVRLLERRRL
;
A
#
# COMPACT_ATOMS: atom_id res chain seq x y z
N MET A 1 20.53 8.69 -17.18
CA MET A 1 19.13 9.08 -17.44
C MET A 1 18.47 9.13 -16.06
N GLY A 2 17.72 10.18 -15.72
CA GLY A 2 17.06 10.22 -14.41
C GLY A 2 15.84 9.30 -14.37
N PRO A 3 15.32 8.93 -13.18
CA PRO A 3 14.11 8.13 -13.04
C PRO A 3 12.91 8.72 -13.80
N TRP A 4 12.79 10.05 -13.84
CA TRP A 4 11.75 10.77 -14.57
C TRP A 4 11.83 10.60 -16.08
N ASP A 5 13.04 10.66 -16.63
CA ASP A 5 13.29 10.49 -18.06
C ASP A 5 12.95 9.07 -18.52
N VAL A 6 13.23 8.08 -17.66
CA VAL A 6 12.90 6.67 -17.92
C VAL A 6 11.40 6.50 -18.07
N ILE A 7 10.60 7.11 -17.19
CA ILE A 7 9.14 6.98 -17.24
C ILE A 7 8.58 7.59 -18.51
N HIS A 8 9.04 8.79 -18.90
CA HIS A 8 8.62 9.42 -20.15
C HIS A 8 8.89 8.52 -21.36
N LYS A 9 10.00 7.79 -21.36
CA LYS A 9 10.33 6.82 -22.42
C LYS A 9 9.51 5.55 -22.34
N VAL A 10 9.21 5.05 -21.14
CA VAL A 10 8.47 3.79 -20.90
C VAL A 10 7.03 3.83 -21.42
N PHE A 11 6.39 4.99 -21.54
CA PHE A 11 5.03 5.05 -22.10
C PHE A 11 4.96 5.74 -23.47
N SER A 12 6.09 6.22 -24.00
CA SER A 12 6.14 6.88 -25.31
C SER A 12 6.16 5.86 -26.45
N ALA A 13 5.06 5.81 -27.21
CA ALA A 13 4.93 4.94 -28.38
C ALA A 13 5.97 5.24 -29.49
N GLU A 14 6.46 6.47 -29.59
CA GLU A 14 7.45 6.86 -30.60
C GLU A 14 8.85 6.31 -30.28
N GLU A 15 9.22 6.35 -29.00
CA GLU A 15 10.51 5.84 -28.54
C GLU A 15 10.51 4.30 -28.57
N HIS A 16 9.37 3.67 -28.26
CA HIS A 16 9.22 2.20 -28.30
C HIS A 16 9.47 1.60 -29.68
N LYS A 17 9.17 2.31 -30.77
CA LYS A 17 9.47 1.86 -32.14
C LYS A 17 10.97 1.79 -32.44
N LYS A 18 11.79 2.60 -31.77
CA LYS A 18 13.23 2.67 -31.98
C LYS A 18 14.00 1.72 -31.06
N MET A 19 13.37 1.26 -29.98
CA MET A 19 14.04 0.50 -28.94
C MET A 19 13.90 -1.00 -29.15
N SER A 20 15.01 -1.72 -29.00
CA SER A 20 14.98 -3.18 -28.99
C SER A 20 14.41 -3.70 -27.68
N ILE A 21 14.11 -5.00 -27.69
CA ILE A 21 13.71 -5.74 -26.51
C ILE A 21 14.69 -5.58 -25.34
N HIS A 22 15.98 -5.61 -25.63
CA HIS A 22 17.01 -5.50 -24.62
C HIS A 22 17.07 -4.08 -24.05
N ASP A 23 16.82 -3.06 -24.88
CA ASP A 23 16.86 -1.67 -24.46
C ASP A 23 15.72 -1.33 -23.49
N LYS A 24 14.49 -1.79 -23.75
CA LYS A 24 13.39 -1.56 -22.80
C LYS A 24 13.61 -2.33 -21.49
N SER A 25 14.19 -3.53 -21.55
CA SER A 25 14.56 -4.28 -20.34
C SER A 25 15.62 -3.52 -19.53
N ASN A 26 16.63 -2.98 -20.21
CA ASN A 26 17.67 -2.15 -19.59
C ASN A 26 17.12 -0.88 -18.94
N MET A 27 15.98 -0.33 -19.40
CA MET A 27 15.34 0.81 -18.75
C MET A 27 14.89 0.51 -17.33
N PHE A 28 14.37 -0.69 -17.07
CA PHE A 28 14.00 -1.12 -15.73
C PHE A 28 15.22 -1.17 -14.80
N PHE A 29 16.35 -1.63 -15.32
CA PHE A 29 17.59 -1.77 -14.54
C PHE A 29 18.28 -0.44 -14.23
N GLN A 30 17.89 0.66 -14.87
CA GLN A 30 18.41 1.98 -14.50
C GLN A 30 18.02 2.33 -13.06
N ASP A 31 16.78 2.01 -12.65
CA ASP A 31 16.27 2.24 -11.30
C ASP A 31 15.29 1.14 -10.88
N TYR A 32 15.79 -0.08 -10.63
CA TYR A 32 14.94 -1.22 -10.25
C TYR A 32 14.21 -1.04 -8.91
N SER A 33 14.68 -0.12 -8.05
CA SER A 33 14.06 0.12 -6.74
C SER A 33 12.89 1.12 -6.78
N LEU A 34 12.98 2.15 -7.63
CA LEU A 34 11.99 3.23 -7.72
C LEU A 34 11.14 3.16 -8.99
N GLY A 35 11.69 2.65 -10.09
CA GLY A 35 11.01 2.54 -11.39
C GLY A 35 9.61 1.94 -11.30
N PRO A 36 9.42 0.78 -10.62
CA PRO A 36 8.10 0.18 -10.44
C PRO A 36 7.08 1.09 -9.74
N LEU A 37 7.51 1.83 -8.71
CA LEU A 37 6.65 2.74 -7.95
C LEU A 37 6.18 3.92 -8.81
N PHE A 38 7.07 4.44 -9.65
CA PHE A 38 6.73 5.49 -10.60
C PHE A 38 5.74 5.00 -11.66
N VAL A 39 5.97 3.82 -12.23
CA VAL A 39 5.04 3.22 -13.20
C VAL A 39 3.65 3.01 -12.56
N GLN A 40 3.60 2.55 -11.32
CA GLN A 40 2.36 2.33 -10.57
C GLN A 40 1.57 3.61 -10.26
N ASP A 41 2.23 4.75 -10.04
CA ASP A 41 1.51 6.00 -9.79
C ASP A 41 1.09 6.70 -11.09
N VAL A 42 1.79 6.45 -12.19
CA VAL A 42 1.59 7.18 -13.45
C VAL A 42 0.71 6.42 -14.46
N TYR A 43 0.64 5.08 -14.43
CA TYR A 43 -0.09 4.31 -15.48
C TYR A 43 -1.59 4.68 -15.61
N LEU A 44 -2.22 5.19 -14.54
CA LEU A 44 -3.61 5.67 -14.56
C LEU A 44 -3.78 7.02 -15.27
N GLN A 45 -2.70 7.78 -15.44
CA GLN A 45 -2.68 9.09 -16.10
C GLN A 45 -2.39 8.99 -17.61
N VAL A 46 -2.17 7.78 -18.13
CA VAL A 46 -1.83 7.55 -19.52
C VAL A 46 -3.07 7.24 -20.34
N VAL A 47 -3.20 7.90 -21.49
CA VAL A 47 -4.24 7.62 -22.48
C VAL A 47 -3.66 6.67 -23.54
N PRO A 48 -4.03 5.38 -23.52
CA PRO A 48 -3.44 4.39 -24.41
C PRO A 48 -3.89 4.60 -25.86
N HIS A 49 -2.94 4.62 -26.79
CA HIS A 49 -3.22 4.71 -28.23
C HIS A 49 -4.02 3.51 -28.73
N ALA A 50 -3.82 2.33 -28.12
CA ALA A 50 -4.55 1.10 -28.45
C ALA A 50 -6.06 1.21 -28.20
N ALA A 51 -6.50 2.07 -27.27
CA ALA A 51 -7.92 2.25 -26.99
C ALA A 51 -8.63 3.16 -28.02
N LYS A 52 -7.90 4.02 -28.75
CA LYS A 52 -8.46 4.96 -29.74
C LYS A 52 -9.66 5.77 -29.22
N GLY A 53 -9.63 6.16 -27.94
CA GLY A 53 -10.71 6.92 -27.28
C GLY A 53 -11.89 6.11 -26.74
N ASP A 54 -11.85 4.77 -26.85
CA ASP A 54 -12.88 3.89 -26.26
C ASP A 54 -12.61 3.67 -24.77
N GLU A 55 -13.51 4.16 -23.91
CA GLU A 55 -13.41 4.04 -22.46
C GLU A 55 -13.37 2.58 -21.99
N LYS A 56 -14.15 1.68 -22.62
CA LYS A 56 -14.21 0.27 -22.21
C LYS A 56 -12.88 -0.43 -22.44
N LYS A 57 -12.26 -0.17 -23.59
CA LYS A 57 -10.93 -0.69 -23.93
C LYS A 57 -9.85 -0.07 -23.05
N THR A 58 -9.98 1.21 -22.73
CA THR A 58 -9.06 1.88 -21.78
C THR A 58 -9.09 1.21 -20.42
N LEU A 59 -10.28 0.95 -19.87
CA LEU A 59 -10.44 0.23 -18.61
C LEU A 59 -9.90 -1.21 -18.67
N GLU A 60 -10.09 -1.91 -19.79
CA GLU A 60 -9.55 -3.25 -19.99
C GLU A 60 -8.01 -3.25 -19.97
N LEU A 61 -7.37 -2.26 -20.63
CA LEU A 61 -5.91 -2.11 -20.64
C LEU A 61 -5.37 -1.74 -19.26
N ILE A 62 -6.05 -0.84 -18.53
CA ILE A 62 -5.74 -0.51 -17.13
C ILE A 62 -5.81 -1.78 -16.26
N SER A 63 -6.86 -2.58 -16.39
CA SER A 63 -7.01 -3.83 -15.63
C SER A 63 -5.87 -4.81 -15.91
N LYS A 64 -5.54 -5.05 -17.19
CA LYS A 64 -4.45 -5.95 -17.59
C LYS A 64 -3.07 -5.46 -17.12
N SER A 65 -2.91 -4.15 -17.02
CA SER A 65 -1.70 -3.50 -16.51
C SER A 65 -1.61 -3.65 -15.00
N SER A 66 -2.71 -3.42 -14.27
CA SER A 66 -2.79 -3.63 -12.83
C SER A 66 -2.47 -5.07 -12.43
N ASP A 67 -3.01 -6.07 -13.14
CA ASP A 67 -2.69 -7.48 -12.91
C ASP A 67 -1.19 -7.76 -13.03
N SER A 68 -0.53 -7.07 -13.96
CA SER A 68 0.91 -7.20 -14.18
C SER A 68 1.75 -6.58 -13.07
N LEU A 69 1.35 -5.41 -12.59
CA LEU A 69 2.00 -4.75 -11.48
C LEU A 69 1.90 -5.62 -10.22
N CYS A 70 0.74 -6.24 -9.97
CA CYS A 70 0.56 -7.18 -8.86
C CYS A 70 1.45 -8.42 -8.98
N ASP A 71 1.59 -8.98 -10.19
CA ASP A 71 2.51 -10.12 -10.42
C ASP A 71 3.98 -9.69 -10.21
N GLY A 72 4.35 -8.46 -10.62
CA GLY A 72 5.67 -7.86 -10.35
C GLY A 72 5.98 -7.69 -8.86
N ASP A 73 5.02 -7.20 -8.08
CA ASP A 73 5.12 -7.04 -6.63
C ASP A 73 5.32 -8.38 -5.89
N LEU A 74 4.70 -9.46 -6.39
CA LEU A 74 4.90 -10.79 -5.82
C LEU A 74 6.35 -11.25 -5.98
N VAL A 75 6.96 -10.98 -7.13
CA VAL A 75 8.36 -11.33 -7.40
C VAL A 75 9.30 -10.43 -6.58
N ASP A 76 9.01 -9.12 -6.51
CA ASP A 76 9.77 -8.18 -5.68
C ASP A 76 9.81 -8.62 -4.22
N ARG A 77 8.66 -9.06 -3.68
CA ARG A 77 8.57 -9.61 -2.32
C ARG A 77 9.47 -10.83 -2.13
N ILE A 78 9.46 -11.77 -3.07
CA ILE A 78 10.30 -12.98 -3.01
C ILE A 78 11.78 -12.60 -3.05
N ILE A 79 12.18 -11.68 -3.94
CA ILE A 79 13.57 -11.20 -4.06
C ILE A 79 14.03 -10.59 -2.74
N ARG A 80 13.23 -9.71 -2.15
CA ARG A 80 13.58 -9.04 -0.88
C ARG A 80 13.56 -9.98 0.32
N SER A 81 12.69 -11.00 0.34
CA SER A 81 12.62 -11.95 1.44
C SER A 81 13.72 -13.01 1.40
N THR A 82 14.10 -13.46 0.20
CA THR A 82 15.08 -14.55 0.01
C THR A 82 16.47 -14.05 -0.38
N ASN A 83 16.63 -12.74 -0.59
CA ASN A 83 17.84 -12.12 -1.11
C ASN A 83 18.27 -12.67 -2.49
N ALA A 84 17.31 -13.19 -3.27
CA ALA A 84 17.55 -13.88 -4.54
C ALA A 84 17.63 -12.91 -5.73
N TRP A 85 18.63 -12.02 -5.73
CA TRP A 85 18.83 -10.98 -6.77
C TRP A 85 18.97 -11.53 -8.20
N SER A 86 19.31 -12.80 -8.36
CA SER A 86 19.30 -13.49 -9.67
C SER A 86 17.93 -13.50 -10.37
N LEU A 87 16.84 -13.20 -9.64
CA LEU A 87 15.48 -13.12 -10.16
C LEU A 87 15.10 -11.72 -10.65
N LEU A 88 15.97 -10.71 -10.57
CA LEU A 88 15.68 -9.36 -11.08
C LEU A 88 15.28 -9.35 -12.57
N PRO A 89 15.94 -10.10 -13.49
CA PRO A 89 15.48 -10.23 -14.87
C PRO A 89 14.14 -10.96 -15.02
N VAL A 90 13.75 -11.75 -14.02
CA VAL A 90 12.44 -12.42 -13.96
C VAL A 90 11.38 -11.45 -13.44
N GLN A 91 11.69 -10.57 -12.49
CA GLN A 91 10.80 -9.49 -12.03
C GLN A 91 10.46 -8.51 -13.16
N GLU A 92 11.47 -8.10 -13.93
CA GLU A 92 11.31 -7.25 -15.13
C GLU A 92 10.37 -7.92 -16.14
N ARG A 93 10.61 -9.21 -16.42
CA ARG A 93 9.81 -10.00 -17.37
C ARG A 93 8.39 -10.30 -16.88
N ILE A 94 8.17 -10.54 -15.59
CA ILE A 94 6.86 -10.85 -15.01
C ILE A 94 5.97 -9.61 -14.88
N SER A 95 6.58 -8.46 -14.54
CA SER A 95 5.91 -7.16 -14.64
C SER A 95 5.45 -6.87 -16.08
N SER A 96 6.01 -7.60 -17.06
CA SER A 96 5.69 -7.53 -18.49
C SER A 96 4.76 -8.66 -19.02
N PHE A 97 4.27 -9.61 -18.21
CA PHE A 97 3.36 -10.67 -18.71
C PHE A 97 2.34 -11.24 -17.72
N LYS A 98 1.10 -11.42 -18.19
CA LYS A 98 0.24 -12.55 -17.83
C LYS A 98 -0.68 -12.93 -18.99
N ARG A 99 -0.43 -14.12 -19.55
CA ARG A 99 -1.44 -15.14 -19.90
C ARG A 99 -0.78 -16.50 -20.16
N TYR A 100 -0.40 -17.22 -19.09
CA TYR A 100 -0.28 -18.69 -19.14
C TYR A 100 -0.22 -19.39 -17.76
N ILE A 101 0.15 -18.68 -16.68
CA ILE A 101 0.26 -19.32 -15.35
C ILE A 101 -1.11 -19.56 -14.69
N GLN A 102 -2.17 -18.83 -15.07
CA GLN A 102 -3.49 -18.97 -14.44
C GLN A 102 -4.30 -20.19 -14.94
N SER A 103 -3.96 -20.77 -16.10
CA SER A 103 -4.59 -22.01 -16.58
C SER A 103 -3.86 -23.25 -16.04
N VAL A 104 -2.52 -23.22 -16.01
CA VAL A 104 -1.72 -24.36 -15.54
C VAL A 104 -1.71 -24.46 -14.02
N VAL A 105 -1.59 -23.34 -13.29
CA VAL A 105 -1.61 -23.37 -11.81
C VAL A 105 -3.01 -23.63 -11.29
N ARG A 106 -4.08 -23.19 -11.95
CA ARG A 106 -5.44 -23.53 -11.48
C ARG A 106 -5.77 -25.02 -11.69
N HIS A 107 -5.26 -25.64 -12.75
CA HIS A 107 -5.38 -27.09 -12.94
C HIS A 107 -4.47 -27.90 -12.02
N LEU A 108 -3.21 -27.47 -11.81
CA LEU A 108 -2.32 -28.14 -10.85
C LEU A 108 -2.78 -27.95 -9.40
N PHE A 109 -3.27 -26.76 -9.04
CA PHE A 109 -3.75 -26.46 -7.68
C PHE A 109 -5.08 -27.15 -7.38
N LEU A 110 -5.97 -27.33 -8.36
CA LEU A 110 -7.17 -28.17 -8.19
C LEU A 110 -6.84 -29.68 -8.14
N CYS A 111 -5.80 -30.14 -8.84
CA CYS A 111 -5.32 -31.53 -8.72
C CYS A 111 -4.58 -31.79 -7.40
N ILE A 112 -3.81 -30.83 -6.88
CA ILE A 112 -3.05 -30.95 -5.63
C ILE A 112 -3.96 -30.75 -4.40
N MET A 113 -4.94 -29.84 -4.44
CA MET A 113 -5.89 -29.61 -3.34
C MET A 113 -6.94 -30.72 -3.20
N ARG A 114 -7.00 -31.69 -4.13
CA ARG A 114 -7.84 -32.90 -3.98
C ARG A 114 -7.09 -34.06 -3.31
N PHE A 115 -5.79 -33.92 -3.01
CA PHE A 115 -4.97 -34.99 -2.44
C PHE A 115 -4.01 -34.61 -1.30
N TYR A 116 -3.96 -33.35 -0.83
CA TYR A 116 -2.99 -32.98 0.22
C TYR A 116 -3.61 -32.23 1.41
N GLN A 117 -3.60 -32.88 2.56
CA GLN A 117 -3.86 -32.27 3.87
C GLN A 117 -2.79 -31.23 4.21
N PRO A 118 -3.12 -30.18 5.00
CA PRO A 118 -2.21 -29.10 5.30
C PRO A 118 -1.29 -29.47 6.47
N SER A 119 -0.15 -30.06 6.16
CA SER A 119 1.01 -30.13 7.04
C SER A 119 2.22 -30.35 6.15
N VAL A 120 3.30 -29.61 6.40
CA VAL A 120 4.58 -29.55 5.65
C VAL A 120 4.69 -28.33 4.74
N ALA A 121 5.60 -27.44 5.14
CA ALA A 121 6.08 -26.30 4.39
C ALA A 121 6.54 -26.72 2.98
N VAL A 122 6.12 -25.97 1.96
CA VAL A 122 6.49 -26.23 0.57
C VAL A 122 8.01 -26.08 0.41
N PRO A 123 8.77 -27.13 0.03
CA PRO A 123 10.20 -27.01 -0.14
C PRO A 123 10.50 -26.43 -1.51
N PHE A 124 10.84 -25.14 -1.56
CA PHE A 124 11.45 -24.47 -2.73
C PHE A 124 12.90 -24.93 -2.99
N SER A 125 13.32 -26.04 -2.39
CA SER A 125 14.71 -26.54 -2.38
C SER A 125 15.00 -27.58 -3.47
N ASP A 126 14.01 -28.03 -4.26
CA ASP A 126 14.22 -29.08 -5.26
C ASP A 126 14.94 -28.54 -6.53
N PRO A 127 16.17 -29.00 -6.83
CA PRO A 127 16.95 -28.53 -7.99
C PRO A 127 16.25 -28.76 -9.33
N LYS A 128 15.39 -29.79 -9.43
CA LYS A 128 14.70 -30.14 -10.66
C LYS A 128 13.62 -29.14 -11.06
N ILE A 129 12.93 -28.53 -10.08
CA ILE A 129 11.94 -27.48 -10.33
C ILE A 129 12.64 -26.19 -10.79
N ARG A 130 13.83 -25.93 -10.23
CA ARG A 130 14.70 -24.82 -10.65
C ARG A 130 15.20 -25.00 -12.09
N GLU A 131 15.63 -26.20 -12.47
CA GLU A 131 16.02 -26.51 -13.85
C GLU A 131 14.85 -26.48 -14.83
N LEU A 132 13.66 -26.93 -14.42
CA LEU A 132 12.46 -26.86 -15.26
C LEU A 132 12.03 -25.42 -15.53
N LEU A 133 12.17 -24.54 -14.51
CA LEU A 133 11.95 -23.10 -14.65
C LEU A 133 12.98 -22.47 -15.58
N ILE A 134 14.25 -22.87 -15.49
CA ILE A 134 15.34 -22.39 -16.35
C ILE A 134 15.22 -22.91 -17.80
N SER A 135 14.72 -24.13 -18.01
CA SER A 135 14.53 -24.72 -19.34
C SER A 135 13.32 -24.12 -20.07
N LEU A 136 12.23 -23.87 -19.35
CA LEU A 136 11.08 -23.08 -19.84
C LEU A 136 11.47 -21.62 -20.13
N GLN A 137 12.52 -21.10 -19.49
CA GLN A 137 13.08 -19.76 -19.72
C GLN A 137 13.79 -19.63 -21.07
N LYS A 138 14.35 -20.72 -21.62
CA LYS A 138 15.14 -20.70 -22.87
C LYS A 138 14.31 -20.89 -24.14
N GLN A 139 13.21 -21.63 -24.10
CA GLN A 139 12.43 -21.97 -25.30
C GLN A 139 11.38 -20.92 -25.72
N ASN A 140 10.98 -20.00 -24.83
CA ASN A 140 9.92 -19.00 -25.10
C ASN A 140 10.45 -17.56 -25.28
N MET A 141 11.74 -17.41 -25.60
CA MET A 141 12.44 -16.11 -25.60
C MET A 141 12.12 -15.18 -26.79
N SER A 142 11.51 -15.67 -27.87
CA SER A 142 11.44 -14.90 -29.14
C SER A 142 10.16 -14.10 -29.40
N GLU A 143 9.09 -14.24 -28.62
CA GLU A 143 7.80 -13.58 -28.93
C GLU A 143 7.15 -12.85 -27.73
N THR A 144 7.92 -12.52 -26.71
CA THR A 144 7.38 -12.21 -25.38
C THR A 144 7.89 -10.86 -24.87
N PHE A 145 7.27 -9.74 -25.25
CA PHE A 145 7.77 -8.45 -24.75
C PHE A 145 6.79 -7.30 -24.49
N CYS A 146 7.07 -6.61 -23.38
CA CYS A 146 6.58 -5.34 -22.82
C CYS A 146 5.05 -5.12 -22.69
N LYS A 147 4.54 -5.11 -21.45
CA LYS A 147 3.22 -4.53 -21.15
C LYS A 147 3.22 -3.02 -20.97
N SER A 148 4.39 -2.37 -20.97
CA SER A 148 4.43 -0.92 -21.25
C SER A 148 3.79 -0.60 -22.59
N ASP A 149 3.82 -1.55 -23.55
CA ASP A 149 3.13 -1.46 -24.83
C ASP A 149 1.59 -1.50 -24.71
N LEU A 150 1.03 -2.05 -23.61
CA LEU A 150 -0.42 -1.99 -23.36
C LEU A 150 -0.91 -0.58 -23.06
N MET A 151 -0.06 0.19 -22.37
CA MET A 151 -0.35 1.56 -21.94
C MET A 151 0.46 2.58 -22.73
N GLU A 152 1.01 2.19 -23.89
CA GLU A 152 1.67 3.12 -24.79
C GLU A 152 0.70 4.21 -25.23
N GLY A 153 1.09 5.46 -25.01
CA GLY A 153 0.28 6.58 -25.46
C GLY A 153 0.71 7.91 -24.90
N HIS A 154 -0.26 8.80 -24.74
CA HIS A 154 -0.01 10.16 -24.30
C HIS A 154 -0.25 10.30 -22.80
N PHE A 155 0.67 10.95 -22.10
CA PHE A 155 0.50 11.28 -20.69
C PHE A 155 -0.41 12.49 -20.53
N VAL A 156 -1.39 12.38 -19.64
CA VAL A 156 -2.24 13.49 -19.22
C VAL A 156 -1.80 13.91 -17.82
N GLY A 157 -0.89 14.89 -17.73
CA GLY A 157 -0.44 15.47 -16.48
C GLY A 157 1.08 15.48 -16.28
N GLN A 158 1.51 15.98 -15.13
CA GLN A 158 2.92 16.02 -14.73
C GLN A 158 3.27 14.79 -13.89
N ILE A 159 4.41 14.18 -14.18
CA ILE A 159 4.95 13.07 -13.40
C ILE A 159 5.42 13.58 -12.04
N GLY A 160 4.67 13.24 -10.99
CA GLY A 160 5.04 13.47 -9.61
C GLY A 160 5.96 12.39 -9.07
N PHE A 161 6.62 12.67 -7.94
CA PHE A 161 7.33 11.66 -7.17
C PHE A 161 6.34 10.64 -6.56
N PRO A 162 6.69 9.34 -6.42
CA PRO A 162 5.76 8.33 -5.97
C PRO A 162 5.25 8.60 -4.56
N GLN A 163 3.92 8.67 -4.43
CA GLN A 163 3.26 8.99 -3.16
C GLN A 163 3.25 7.79 -2.21
N TRP A 164 3.46 6.58 -2.74
CA TRP A 164 3.51 5.36 -1.94
C TRP A 164 4.51 5.43 -0.78
N LEU A 165 5.70 6.02 -0.99
CA LEU A 165 6.73 6.13 0.05
C LEU A 165 6.25 6.97 1.25
N GLY A 166 5.60 8.10 0.97
CA GLY A 166 5.00 8.94 2.01
C GLY A 166 3.87 8.22 2.74
N LYS A 167 3.00 7.53 2.01
CA LYS A 167 1.90 6.73 2.59
C LYS A 167 2.41 5.57 3.45
N ASN A 168 3.48 4.89 3.04
CA ASN A 168 4.10 3.82 3.80
C ASN A 168 4.69 4.33 5.12
N SER A 169 5.36 5.48 5.10
CA SER A 169 5.86 6.13 6.31
C SER A 169 4.73 6.51 7.28
N THR A 170 3.66 7.11 6.76
CA THR A 170 2.46 7.45 7.55
C THR A 170 1.80 6.19 8.12
N THR A 171 1.73 5.10 7.37
CA THR A 171 1.21 3.81 7.85
C THR A 171 2.01 3.29 9.03
N ASN A 172 3.34 3.31 8.94
CA ASN A 172 4.22 2.88 10.03
C ASN A 172 4.12 3.80 11.25
N LYS A 173 3.98 5.11 11.04
CA LYS A 173 3.72 6.05 12.14
C LYS A 173 2.42 5.69 12.85
N ASN A 174 1.34 5.49 12.10
CA ASN A 174 0.03 5.17 12.66
C ASN A 174 0.03 3.81 13.39
N ASP A 175 0.74 2.80 12.89
CA ASP A 175 0.88 1.51 13.57
C ASP A 175 1.57 1.63 14.93
N ARG A 176 2.61 2.48 15.03
CA ARG A 176 3.29 2.78 16.31
C ARG A 176 2.37 3.50 17.29
N LEU A 177 1.60 4.50 16.83
CA LEU A 177 0.63 5.22 17.68
C LEU A 177 -0.46 4.28 18.19
N LEU A 178 -0.97 3.42 17.31
CA LEU A 178 -2.00 2.44 17.64
C LEU A 178 -1.48 1.40 18.65
N GLN A 179 -0.20 1.01 18.54
CA GLN A 179 0.44 0.13 19.50
C GLN A 179 0.58 0.81 20.88
N HIS A 180 1.00 2.07 20.91
CA HIS A 180 1.11 2.86 22.15
C HIS A 180 -0.26 2.96 22.87
N LEU A 181 -1.29 3.38 22.13
CA LEU A 181 -2.66 3.45 22.62
C LEU A 181 -3.17 2.11 23.14
N GLN A 182 -2.94 1.03 22.38
CA GLN A 182 -3.37 -0.31 22.77
C GLN A 182 -2.68 -0.78 24.05
N MET A 183 -1.41 -0.42 24.26
CA MET A 183 -0.66 -0.76 25.48
C MET A 183 -1.25 -0.07 26.72
N HIS A 184 -1.62 1.21 26.62
CA HIS A 184 -2.25 1.95 27.73
C HIS A 184 -3.63 1.40 28.06
N MET A 185 -4.45 1.14 27.05
CA MET A 185 -5.81 0.62 27.26
C MET A 185 -5.87 -0.87 27.64
N ARG A 186 -4.76 -1.61 27.57
CA ARG A 186 -4.74 -3.09 27.65
C ARG A 186 -5.33 -3.67 28.93
N LEU A 187 -5.33 -2.92 30.03
CA LEU A 187 -5.93 -3.35 31.30
C LEU A 187 -7.45 -3.19 31.33
N ARG A 188 -8.02 -2.30 30.50
CA ARG A 188 -9.46 -2.01 30.43
C ARG A 188 -10.15 -2.68 29.26
N ILE A 189 -9.46 -2.78 28.13
CA ILE A 189 -10.02 -3.34 26.90
C ILE A 189 -9.32 -4.66 26.55
N SER A 190 -10.12 -5.65 26.17
CA SER A 190 -9.65 -6.88 25.53
C SER A 190 -9.60 -6.70 24.01
N GLY A 191 -8.81 -5.73 23.54
CA GLY A 191 -8.72 -5.35 22.12
C GLY A 191 -7.34 -5.56 21.51
N SER A 192 -7.29 -6.09 20.29
CA SER A 192 -6.08 -6.02 19.44
C SER A 192 -5.90 -4.61 18.86
N LYS A 193 -4.71 -4.29 18.35
CA LYS A 193 -4.45 -3.02 17.62
C LYS A 193 -5.56 -2.72 16.59
N ARG A 194 -5.95 -3.73 15.81
CA ARG A 194 -7.01 -3.59 14.79
C ARG A 194 -8.38 -3.25 15.38
N ALA A 195 -8.77 -3.92 16.47
CA ALA A 195 -10.03 -3.64 17.15
C ALA A 195 -10.04 -2.19 17.67
N VAL A 196 -8.94 -1.74 18.29
CA VAL A 196 -8.78 -0.36 18.74
C VAL A 196 -9.02 0.64 17.61
N ASN A 197 -8.41 0.40 16.45
CA ASN A 197 -8.50 1.31 15.30
C ASN A 197 -9.88 1.36 14.66
N LEU A 198 -10.57 0.22 14.55
CA LEU A 198 -11.84 0.12 13.84
C LEU A 198 -13.03 0.51 14.72
N ASP A 199 -13.04 0.06 15.98
CA ASP A 199 -14.24 0.09 16.81
C ASP A 199 -14.14 1.12 17.95
N TYR A 200 -12.99 1.18 18.64
CA TYR A 200 -12.88 1.97 19.88
C TYR A 200 -12.52 3.43 19.62
N ILE A 201 -11.57 3.70 18.72
CA ILE A 201 -10.92 5.02 18.64
C ILE A 201 -11.88 6.15 18.29
N GLN A 202 -12.86 5.88 17.42
CA GLN A 202 -13.88 6.86 17.06
C GLN A 202 -14.82 7.14 18.23
N TYR A 203 -15.22 6.10 18.96
CA TYR A 203 -16.10 6.23 20.11
C TYR A 203 -15.41 6.96 21.27
N ILE A 204 -14.15 6.62 21.55
CA ILE A 204 -13.36 7.29 22.59
C ILE A 204 -13.17 8.77 22.26
N ARG A 205 -12.82 9.10 21.01
CA ARG A 205 -12.74 10.50 20.55
C ARG A 205 -14.05 11.24 20.80
N ASP A 206 -15.18 10.64 20.46
CA ASP A 206 -16.48 11.27 20.60
C ASP A 206 -16.90 11.38 22.08
N ALA A 207 -16.56 10.39 22.91
CA ALA A 207 -16.78 10.43 24.35
C ALA A 207 -16.00 11.57 25.04
N VAL A 208 -14.80 11.89 24.55
CA VAL A 208 -13.99 13.02 25.06
C VAL A 208 -14.43 14.35 24.44
N THR A 209 -14.75 14.40 23.14
CA THR A 209 -15.01 15.67 22.45
C THR A 209 -16.46 16.14 22.59
N ARG A 210 -17.44 15.24 22.64
CA ARG A 210 -18.86 15.59 22.69
C ARG A 210 -19.27 16.37 23.95
N PRO A 211 -18.81 16.01 25.17
CA PRO A 211 -19.10 16.81 26.37
C PRO A 211 -18.47 18.21 26.29
N LEU A 212 -17.26 18.32 25.75
CA LEU A 212 -16.57 19.62 25.57
C LEU A 212 -17.29 20.55 24.59
N ILE A 213 -17.96 20.00 23.57
CA ILE A 213 -18.72 20.79 22.58
C ILE A 213 -20.08 21.22 23.15
N LYS A 214 -20.80 20.31 23.84
CA LYS A 214 -22.18 20.59 24.30
C LYS A 214 -22.25 21.39 25.60
N GLU A 215 -21.37 21.10 26.55
CA GLU A 215 -21.46 21.60 27.93
C GLU A 215 -20.30 22.55 28.29
N GLY A 216 -19.33 22.74 27.40
CA GLY A 216 -18.23 23.68 27.58
C GLY A 216 -17.37 23.38 28.82
N THR A 217 -17.35 24.29 29.79
CA THR A 217 -16.53 24.18 31.02
C THR A 217 -16.99 23.08 31.96
N ASP A 218 -18.30 22.81 32.00
CA ASP A 218 -18.88 21.82 32.92
C ASP A 218 -18.67 20.39 32.39
N GLY A 219 -18.58 20.25 31.07
CA GLY A 219 -18.28 18.99 30.39
C GLY A 219 -16.83 18.50 30.55
N VAL A 220 -15.94 19.32 31.13
CA VAL A 220 -14.53 18.94 31.31
C VAL A 220 -14.38 17.76 32.27
N GLU A 221 -15.18 17.71 33.34
CA GLU A 221 -15.12 16.61 34.30
C GLU A 221 -15.54 15.27 33.67
N LYS A 222 -16.65 15.27 32.92
CA LYS A 222 -17.12 14.11 32.15
C LYS A 222 -16.09 13.63 31.13
N SER A 223 -15.38 14.57 30.49
CA SER A 223 -14.34 14.24 29.50
C SER A 223 -13.11 13.59 30.16
N VAL A 224 -12.71 14.10 31.33
CA VAL A 224 -11.62 13.52 32.13
C VAL A 224 -12.02 12.14 32.68
N GLU A 225 -13.26 11.97 33.11
CA GLU A 225 -13.81 10.67 33.52
C GLU A 225 -13.78 9.66 32.37
N ALA A 226 -14.21 10.06 31.17
CA ALA A 226 -14.14 9.21 29.98
C ALA A 226 -12.70 8.83 29.59
N MET A 227 -11.71 9.72 29.80
CA MET A 227 -10.30 9.33 29.61
C MET A 227 -9.84 8.35 30.70
N THR A 228 -10.27 8.55 31.94
CA THR A 228 -9.92 7.69 33.07
C THR A 228 -10.51 6.29 32.93
N SER A 229 -11.71 6.15 32.36
CA SER A 229 -12.34 4.83 32.17
C SER A 229 -11.56 3.89 31.25
N TYR A 230 -10.74 4.46 30.35
CA TYR A 230 -9.88 3.72 29.43
C TYR A 230 -8.39 3.79 29.81
N ASP A 231 -8.05 4.29 31.01
CA ASP A 231 -6.68 4.52 31.48
C ASP A 231 -5.81 5.33 30.48
N LEU A 232 -6.41 6.33 29.83
CA LEU A 232 -5.75 7.17 28.84
C LEU A 232 -5.06 8.37 29.48
N ILE A 233 -3.91 8.72 28.92
CA ILE A 233 -3.10 9.86 29.34
C ILE A 233 -3.34 11.04 28.40
N ARG A 234 -2.92 12.24 28.82
CA ARG A 234 -2.97 13.47 28.01
C ARG A 234 -2.34 13.27 26.63
N GLU A 235 -1.20 12.60 26.54
CA GLU A 235 -0.48 12.39 25.28
C GLU A 235 -1.32 11.57 24.29
N ASP A 236 -2.07 10.58 24.79
CA ASP A 236 -2.92 9.69 24.00
C ASP A 236 -4.05 10.41 23.27
N LEU A 237 -4.54 11.54 23.82
CA LEU A 237 -5.56 12.34 23.14
C LEU A 237 -5.04 12.92 21.82
N GLY A 238 -3.76 13.29 21.75
CA GLY A 238 -3.13 13.73 20.51
C GLY A 238 -3.04 12.61 19.48
N ASP A 239 -2.69 11.40 19.93
CA ASP A 239 -2.61 10.22 19.10
C ASP A 239 -3.99 9.85 18.52
N ILE A 240 -5.03 9.84 19.36
CA ILE A 240 -6.42 9.57 18.97
C ILE A 240 -6.91 10.58 17.92
N LEU A 241 -6.64 11.86 18.11
CA LEU A 241 -7.03 12.89 17.14
C LEU A 241 -6.32 12.69 15.81
N SER A 242 -5.02 12.40 15.82
CA SER A 242 -4.24 12.16 14.59
C SER A 242 -4.70 10.93 13.79
N LEU A 243 -5.12 9.86 14.48
CA LEU A 243 -5.58 8.62 13.89
C LEU A 243 -7.02 8.70 13.35
N THR A 244 -7.79 9.70 13.79
CA THR A 244 -9.22 9.85 13.44
C THR A 244 -9.50 10.95 12.42
N THR A 245 -8.45 11.52 11.81
CA THR A 245 -8.56 12.48 10.71
C THR A 245 -8.88 11.75 9.42
N TRP A 246 -10.03 12.08 8.82
CA TRP A 246 -10.47 11.54 7.52
C TRP A 246 -10.56 12.67 6.48
N PRO A 247 -10.21 12.40 5.22
CA PRO A 247 -10.33 13.42 4.16
C PRO A 247 -11.79 13.89 4.05
N GLY A 248 -11.99 15.21 4.07
CA GLY A 248 -13.31 15.84 3.98
C GLY A 248 -14.11 15.93 5.29
N ARG A 249 -13.60 15.42 6.42
CA ARG A 249 -14.20 15.64 7.75
C ARG A 249 -13.38 16.63 8.55
N LYS A 250 -14.05 17.62 9.15
CA LYS A 250 -13.42 18.57 10.08
C LYS A 250 -13.16 17.89 11.42
N ASP A 251 -12.03 18.20 12.04
CA ASP A 251 -11.69 17.67 13.35
C ASP A 251 -12.70 18.16 14.40
N PRO A 252 -13.33 17.26 15.20
CA PRO A 252 -14.29 17.66 16.23
C PRO A 252 -13.68 18.64 17.25
N MET A 253 -12.38 18.49 17.52
CA MET A 253 -11.63 19.34 18.45
C MET A 253 -11.50 20.80 17.97
N SER A 254 -11.70 21.09 16.67
CA SER A 254 -11.70 22.45 16.13
C SER A 254 -12.91 23.27 16.57
N GLN A 255 -14.01 22.61 16.93
CA GLN A 255 -15.25 23.24 17.38
C GLN A 255 -15.22 23.62 18.87
N VAL A 256 -14.22 23.13 19.62
CA VAL A 256 -14.10 23.39 21.05
C VAL A 256 -13.45 24.74 21.30
N GLU A 257 -14.05 25.55 22.18
CA GLU A 257 -13.53 26.84 22.59
C GLU A 257 -12.08 26.71 23.14
N ALA A 258 -11.21 27.66 22.80
CA ALA A 258 -9.80 27.63 23.20
C ALA A 258 -9.61 27.64 24.72
N LYS A 259 -10.50 28.32 25.47
CA LYS A 259 -10.50 28.35 26.93
C LYS A 259 -10.73 26.96 27.53
N VAL A 260 -11.72 26.24 27.01
CA VAL A 260 -12.10 24.89 27.47
C VAL A 260 -10.99 23.88 27.20
N ARG A 261 -10.35 23.95 26.02
CA ARG A 261 -9.19 23.09 25.68
C ARG A 261 -8.00 23.26 26.63
N LYS A 262 -7.71 24.50 27.04
CA LYS A 262 -6.63 24.75 28.01
C LYS A 262 -6.99 24.18 29.39
N LEU A 263 -8.24 24.37 29.83
CA LEU A 263 -8.72 23.90 31.13
C LEU A 263 -8.69 22.37 31.25
N SER A 264 -9.11 21.65 30.21
CA SER A 264 -9.09 20.18 30.21
C SER A 264 -7.67 19.62 30.31
N VAL A 265 -6.71 20.22 29.61
CA VAL A 265 -5.30 19.86 29.72
C VAL A 265 -4.75 20.08 31.13
N VAL A 266 -5.08 21.21 31.76
CA VAL A 266 -4.62 21.51 33.13
C VAL A 266 -5.19 20.51 34.13
N ARG A 267 -6.50 20.21 34.06
CA ARG A 267 -7.13 19.22 34.95
C ARG A 267 -6.56 17.80 34.80
N LEU A 268 -6.18 17.40 33.59
CA LEU A 268 -5.51 16.12 33.35
C LEU A 268 -4.10 16.08 33.98
N LEU A 269 -3.37 17.19 33.98
CA LEU A 269 -2.05 17.29 34.60
C LEU A 269 -2.13 17.30 36.13
N GLU A 270 -3.14 17.95 36.69
CA GLU A 270 -3.36 18.02 38.15
C GLU A 270 -3.70 16.65 38.75
N ARG A 271 -4.50 15.83 38.06
CA ARG A 271 -4.81 14.46 38.51
C ARG A 271 -3.61 13.52 38.53
N ARG A 272 -2.59 13.77 37.71
CA ARG A 272 -1.37 12.94 37.65
C ARG A 272 -0.42 13.18 38.83
N ARG A 273 -0.63 14.26 39.58
CA ARG A 273 0.17 14.64 40.76
C ARG A 273 -0.35 14.05 42.07
N LEU A 274 -1.51 13.40 42.06
CA LEU A 274 -2.13 12.72 43.20
C LEU A 274 -1.98 11.21 43.04
#